data_AF-A0A7K9HJS3-F1
#
_entry.id   AF-A0A7K9HJS3-F1
#
_cell.length_a   1.000
_cell.length_b   1.000
_cell.length_c   1.000
_cell.angle_alpha   90.00
_cell.angle_beta   90.00
_cell.angle_gamma   90.00
#
_symmetry.space_group_name_H-M   'P 1'
#
loop_
_entity.id
_entity.type
_entity.pdbx_description
1 polymer ?
#
loop_
_entity_poly.entity_id
_entity_poly.type
_entity_poly.pdbx_seq_one_letter_code
_entity_poly.pdbx_strand_id
1 'polypeptide(L)' 'ALPTTGYAHLRRQAAALQAFRPRLDACCHHQSPLPCARHAWTDVLDGFCTDEFGVKTRQFHCCRQQGSA' A
#
# COMPACT_ATOMS: atom_id res chain seq x y z
N ALA A 1 4.31 -16.66 -10.17
CA ALA A 1 3.53 -15.51 -10.64
C ALA A 1 2.05 -15.75 -10.32
N LEU A 2 1.30 -14.71 -9.94
CA LEU A 2 -0.15 -14.84 -9.69
C LEU A 2 -0.89 -15.09 -11.01
N PRO A 3 -1.92 -15.96 -11.05
CA PRO A 3 -2.71 -16.18 -12.26
C PRO A 3 -3.42 -14.90 -12.75
N THR A 4 -3.66 -14.80 -14.06
CA THR A 4 -4.17 -13.58 -14.70
C THR A 4 -5.64 -13.29 -14.43
N THR A 5 -6.45 -14.31 -14.12
CA THR A 5 -7.90 -14.19 -13.85
C THR A 5 -8.20 -14.43 -12.37
N GLY A 6 -9.17 -13.73 -11.81
CA GLY A 6 -9.61 -13.91 -10.40
C GLY A 6 -8.70 -13.31 -9.31
N TYR A 7 -7.42 -13.05 -9.60
CA TYR A 7 -6.43 -12.55 -8.62
C TYR A 7 -6.07 -11.07 -8.78
N ALA A 8 -6.91 -10.27 -9.45
CA ALA A 8 -6.65 -8.85 -9.66
C ALA A 8 -6.38 -8.08 -8.35
N HIS A 9 -7.13 -8.39 -7.28
CA HIS A 9 -6.95 -7.80 -5.96
C HIS A 9 -5.58 -8.17 -5.33
N LEU A 10 -5.17 -9.45 -5.37
CA LEU A 10 -3.86 -9.87 -4.87
C LEU A 10 -2.72 -9.25 -5.68
N ARG A 11 -2.91 -9.04 -6.99
CA ARG A 11 -1.92 -8.36 -7.82
C ARG A 11 -1.73 -6.90 -7.39
N ARG A 12 -2.80 -6.18 -7.07
CA ARG A 12 -2.71 -4.80 -6.56
C ARG A 12 -2.05 -4.75 -5.18
N GLN A 13 -2.37 -5.69 -4.29
CA GLN A 13 -1.68 -5.81 -3.00
C GLN A 13 -0.18 -6.09 -3.18
N ALA A 14 0.18 -7.01 -4.07
CA ALA A 14 1.57 -7.31 -4.37
C ALA A 14 2.30 -6.10 -4.98
N ALA A 15 1.66 -5.35 -5.87
CA ALA A 15 2.21 -4.13 -6.45
C ALA A 15 2.46 -3.05 -5.38
N ALA A 16 1.51 -2.86 -4.44
CA ALA A 16 1.69 -1.95 -3.31
C ALA A 16 2.91 -2.35 -2.43
N LEU A 17 3.04 -3.64 -2.12
CA LEU A 17 4.20 -4.15 -1.36
C LEU A 17 5.52 -3.98 -2.12
N GLN A 18 5.52 -4.21 -3.43
CA GLN A 18 6.69 -3.97 -4.29
C GLN A 18 7.09 -2.50 -4.31
N ALA A 19 6.13 -1.57 -4.30
CA ALA A 19 6.38 -0.13 -4.21
C ALA A 19 6.89 0.29 -2.82
N PHE A 20 6.40 -0.36 -1.75
CA PHE A 20 6.82 -0.07 -0.37
C PHE A 20 8.25 -0.54 -0.08
N ARG A 21 8.63 -1.72 -0.57
CA ARG A 21 9.90 -2.37 -0.24
C ARG A 21 11.14 -1.46 -0.39
N PRO A 22 11.40 -0.80 -1.54
CA PRO A 22 12.58 0.05 -1.67
C PRO A 22 12.52 1.30 -0.76
N ARG A 23 11.33 1.81 -0.43
CA ARG A 23 11.17 2.94 0.50
C ARG A 23 11.51 2.52 1.93
N LEU A 24 11.06 1.34 2.33
CA LEU A 24 11.40 0.76 3.62
C LEU A 24 12.92 0.53 3.74
N ASP A 25 13.55 -0.03 2.70
CA ASP A 25 15.00 -0.25 2.67
C ASP A 25 15.77 1.08 2.80
N ALA A 26 15.30 2.16 2.16
CA ALA A 26 15.87 3.50 2.34
C ALA A 26 15.69 4.04 3.78
N CYS A 27 14.52 3.79 4.40
CA CYS A 27 14.25 4.20 5.78
C CYS A 27 15.16 3.52 6.81
N CYS A 28 15.67 2.31 6.54
CA CYS A 28 16.60 1.61 7.42
C CYS A 28 17.93 2.38 7.62
N HIS A 29 18.30 3.25 6.67
CA HIS A 29 19.51 4.08 6.75
C HIS A 29 19.26 5.47 7.38
N HIS A 30 18.03 5.77 7.79
CA HIS A 30 17.66 7.08 8.35
C HIS A 30 17.95 7.14 9.86
N GLN A 31 18.21 8.34 10.39
CA GLN A 31 18.34 8.56 11.84
C GLN A 31 17.05 8.25 12.62
N SER A 32 15.90 8.23 11.93
CA SER A 32 14.56 8.00 12.47
C SER A 32 13.81 6.96 11.62
N PRO A 33 14.20 5.67 11.70
CA PRO A 33 13.70 4.64 10.79
C PRO A 33 12.21 4.35 10.96
N LEU A 34 11.70 4.40 12.20
CA LEU A 34 10.30 4.11 12.53
C LEU A 34 9.32 5.17 11.98
N PRO A 35 9.54 6.48 12.22
CA PRO A 35 8.72 7.53 11.60
C PRO A 35 8.80 7.52 10.07
N CYS A 36 9.99 7.28 9.49
CA CYS A 36 10.17 7.17 8.04
C CYS A 36 9.34 6.01 7.46
N ALA A 37 9.48 4.82 8.04
CA ALA A 37 8.75 3.63 7.59
C ALA A 37 7.23 3.81 7.73
N ARG A 38 6.77 4.46 8.80
CA ARG A 38 5.35 4.77 9.00
C ARG A 38 4.83 5.69 7.90
N HIS A 39 5.54 6.77 7.60
CA HIS A 39 5.15 7.69 6.53
C HIS A 39 5.12 6.98 5.17
N ALA A 40 6.18 6.26 4.83
CA ALA A 40 6.27 5.52 3.59
C ALA A 40 5.16 4.47 3.45
N TRP A 41 4.74 3.84 4.55
CA TRP A 41 3.63 2.90 4.59
C TRP A 41 2.30 3.59 4.37
N THR A 42 2.04 4.71 5.05
CA THR A 42 0.82 5.50 4.85
C THR A 42 0.69 5.95 3.39
N ASP A 43 1.74 6.49 2.79
CA ASP A 43 1.71 6.93 1.38
C ASP A 43 1.36 5.79 0.41
N VAL A 44 1.88 4.58 0.67
CA VAL A 44 1.58 3.40 -0.15
C VAL A 44 0.14 2.95 0.04
N LEU A 45 -0.37 2.97 1.28
CA LEU A 45 -1.76 2.62 1.56
C LEU A 45 -2.74 3.61 0.94
N ASP A 46 -2.45 4.91 0.96
CA ASP A 46 -3.32 5.92 0.33
C ASP A 46 -3.42 5.73 -1.18
N GLY A 47 -2.30 5.42 -1.84
CA GLY A 47 -2.28 5.07 -3.26
C GLY A 47 -3.06 3.78 -3.55
N PHE A 48 -2.80 2.72 -2.78
CA PHE A 48 -3.53 1.45 -2.91
C PHE A 48 -5.05 1.64 -2.73
N CYS A 49 -5.46 2.42 -1.72
CA CYS A 49 -6.86 2.69 -1.47
C CYS A 49 -7.48 3.50 -2.62
N THR A 50 -6.80 4.51 -3.14
CA THR A 50 -7.25 5.27 -4.33
C THR A 50 -7.49 4.35 -5.52
N ASP A 51 -6.56 3.43 -5.79
CA ASP A 51 -6.69 2.45 -6.87
C ASP A 51 -7.84 1.47 -6.63
N GLU A 52 -8.02 0.98 -5.38
CA GLU A 52 -9.14 0.13 -4.99
C GLU A 52 -10.49 0.85 -5.07
N PHE A 53 -10.55 2.16 -4.83
CA PHE A 53 -11.77 2.94 -5.00
C PHE A 53 -12.16 3.10 -6.47
N GLY A 54 -11.18 3.12 -7.39
CA GLY A 54 -11.40 3.21 -8.83
C GLY A 54 -11.93 1.93 -9.48
N VAL A 55 -11.88 0.78 -8.78
CA VAL A 55 -12.36 -0.51 -9.30
C VAL A 55 -13.68 -0.92 -8.65
N LYS A 56 -14.52 -1.63 -9.42
CA LYS A 56 -15.80 -2.19 -8.95
C LYS A 56 -15.61 -3.44 -8.07
N THR A 57 -14.68 -3.40 -7.12
CA THR A 57 -14.52 -4.45 -6.11
C THR A 57 -15.06 -3.98 -4.75
N ARG A 58 -15.44 -4.92 -3.89
CA ARG A 58 -15.85 -4.60 -2.53
C ARG A 58 -14.67 -3.96 -1.81
N GLN A 59 -14.85 -2.70 -1.43
CA GLN A 59 -13.85 -1.86 -0.78
C GLN A 59 -13.34 -2.51 0.51
N PHE A 60 -12.03 -2.44 0.75
CA PHE A 60 -11.48 -2.81 2.05
C PHE A 60 -11.93 -1.82 3.12
N HIS A 61 -12.32 -2.32 4.30
CA HIS A 61 -12.78 -1.48 5.40
C HIS A 61 -11.70 -0.51 5.90
N CYS A 62 -10.43 -0.89 5.84
CA CYS A 62 -9.30 -0.04 6.22
C CYS A 62 -9.17 1.20 5.31
N CYS A 63 -9.49 1.07 4.02
CA CYS A 63 -9.50 2.21 3.09
C CYS A 63 -10.66 3.19 3.34
N ARG A 64 -11.65 2.79 4.14
CA ARG A 64 -12.75 3.69 4.53
C ARG A 64 -12.41 4.53 5.76
N GLN A 65 -11.37 4.16 6.51
CA GLN A 65 -10.86 4.98 7.59
C GLN A 65 -9.96 6.02 6.94
N GLN A 66 -10.46 7.25 6.80
CA GLN A 66 -9.56 8.39 6.55
C GLN A 66 -8.57 8.39 7.71
N GLY A 67 -7.27 8.29 7.39
CA GLY A 67 -6.21 8.44 8.38
C GLY A 67 -6.55 9.64 9.26
N SER A 68 -6.61 9.43 10.57
CA SER A 68 -6.87 10.51 11.52
C SER A 68 -5.89 11.64 11.24
N ALA A 69 -6.40 12.73 10.67
CA ALA A 69 -5.68 13.95 10.34
C ALA A 69 -5.08 14.58 11.60
#